data_AF-A0A537VQV9-F1
#
_entry.id   AF-A0A537VQV9-F1
#
_cell.length_a   1.000
_cell.length_b   1.000
_cell.length_c   1.000
_cell.angle_alpha   90.00
_cell.angle_beta   90.00
_cell.angle_gamma   90.00
#
_symmetry.space_group_name_H-M   'P 1'
#
loop_
_entity.id
_entity.type
_entity.pdbx_description
1 polymer ?
#
loop_
_entity_poly.entity_id
_entity_poly.type
_entity_poly.pdbx_seq_one_letter_code
_entity_poly.pdbx_strand_id
1 'polypeptide(L)'
;SKPQAPYTPEIWNPLVDFQTVHKDHQLQNIQDARNFYRDAANDSLPAVSWVIPSNEVSEHPPALVSRGESYVTGLINAVMRSSEWSSSAIFLAWDDWGGFYDHVAPPTIDVNGLGLRVPGIVISPYAKLGDVDHQVYSFDSYLRFIEDDFLGGSRLDPKTDGRPDPRPDVREASSVLGDLANDFDFSRPAGGTFILSQHPRRDTTTGPASSSPSGTTSGASGSPAASPSRSPRAGSAGSPSPGLALGRPSTKRGSRTLLEIGAGVAVLFGAGLVTWRLRRGS
;
A
#
# COMPACT_ATOMS: atom_id res chain seq x y z
N SER A 1 -14.10 2.83 27.59
CA SER A 1 -13.02 3.52 26.87
C SER A 1 -13.53 4.88 26.42
N LYS A 2 -12.63 5.86 26.19
CA LYS A 2 -13.02 7.11 25.51
C LYS A 2 -13.37 6.78 24.04
N PRO A 3 -14.33 7.46 23.41
CA PRO A 3 -14.56 7.33 21.97
C PRO A 3 -13.28 7.65 21.17
N GLN A 4 -12.94 6.79 20.22
CA GLN A 4 -11.83 7.02 19.29
C GLN A 4 -12.27 8.08 18.27
N ALA A 5 -11.50 9.16 18.15
CA ALA A 5 -11.79 10.32 17.31
C ALA A 5 -10.48 10.84 16.69
N PRO A 6 -10.53 11.69 15.65
CA PRO A 6 -9.33 12.10 14.90
C PRO A 6 -8.19 12.68 15.76
N TYR A 7 -8.54 13.35 16.87
CA TYR A 7 -7.60 13.98 17.79
C TYR A 7 -7.44 13.21 19.11
N THR A 8 -8.01 12.00 19.22
CA THR A 8 -7.75 11.12 20.35
C THR A 8 -6.35 10.54 20.17
N PRO A 9 -5.38 10.81 21.08
CA PRO A 9 -4.06 10.21 20.98
C PRO A 9 -4.18 8.69 21.09
N GLU A 10 -3.72 8.00 20.04
CA GLU A 10 -3.83 6.56 19.91
C GLU A 10 -2.56 6.03 19.27
N ILE A 11 -2.24 4.77 19.58
CA ILE A 11 -1.01 4.13 19.11
C ILE A 11 -0.87 4.14 17.57
N TRP A 12 -1.99 4.23 16.83
CA TRP A 12 -2.00 4.19 15.37
C TRP A 12 -2.07 5.54 14.66
N ASN A 13 -2.40 6.63 15.35
CA ASN A 13 -2.39 7.97 14.74
C ASN A 13 -1.30 8.85 15.37
N PRO A 14 -0.03 8.70 14.95
CA PRO A 14 1.06 9.52 15.46
C PRO A 14 1.05 10.94 14.88
N LEU A 15 0.24 11.23 13.85
CA LEU A 15 0.27 12.51 13.14
C LEU A 15 -0.08 13.70 14.02
N VAL A 16 -0.97 13.50 14.98
CA VAL A 16 -1.37 14.54 15.94
C VAL A 16 -0.23 14.98 16.84
N ASP A 17 0.85 14.19 16.96
CA ASP A 17 1.98 14.47 17.85
C ASP A 17 3.24 14.93 17.11
N PHE A 18 3.29 14.83 15.77
CA PHE A 18 4.45 15.29 15.01
C PHE A 18 4.56 16.82 15.00
N GLN A 19 5.69 17.33 15.49
CA GLN A 19 5.96 18.77 15.54
C GLN A 19 5.83 19.48 14.18
N THR A 20 6.15 18.79 13.08
CA THR A 20 6.02 19.32 11.72
C THR A 20 4.57 19.53 11.31
N VAL A 21 3.68 18.57 11.62
CA VAL A 21 2.24 18.71 11.38
C VAL A 21 1.67 19.93 12.10
N HIS A 22 2.14 20.21 13.31
CA HIS A 22 1.76 21.42 14.06
C HIS A 22 2.31 22.70 13.41
N LYS A 23 3.61 22.73 13.11
CA LYS A 23 4.31 23.90 12.53
C LYS A 23 3.78 24.28 11.16
N ASP A 24 3.40 23.28 10.36
CA ASP A 24 2.86 23.47 9.02
C ASP A 24 1.35 23.77 9.03
N HIS A 25 0.72 23.82 10.22
CA HIS A 25 -0.71 23.95 10.37
C HIS A 25 -1.47 22.92 9.53
N GLN A 26 -1.19 21.62 9.76
CA GLN A 26 -1.79 20.51 9.01
C GLN A 26 -2.76 19.65 9.83
N LEU A 27 -3.00 20.00 11.10
CA LEU A 27 -3.93 19.25 11.97
C LEU A 27 -5.35 19.19 11.40
N GLN A 28 -5.78 20.21 10.66
CA GLN A 28 -7.08 20.20 9.98
C GLN A 28 -7.18 19.18 8.85
N ASN A 29 -6.07 18.55 8.41
CA ASN A 29 -6.12 17.45 7.45
C ASN A 29 -6.39 16.11 8.15
N ILE A 30 -6.31 16.06 9.48
CA ILE A 30 -6.63 14.88 10.29
C ILE A 30 -8.13 14.91 10.57
N GLN A 31 -8.86 14.02 9.90
CA GLN A 31 -10.31 14.06 9.82
C GLN A 31 -10.94 12.73 10.20
N ASP A 32 -12.23 12.77 10.53
CA ASP A 32 -13.01 11.57 10.80
C ASP A 32 -13.23 10.76 9.52
N ALA A 33 -13.12 9.43 9.58
CA ALA A 33 -13.30 8.54 8.43
C ALA A 33 -14.68 8.70 7.75
N ARG A 34 -15.72 9.22 8.43
CA ARG A 34 -17.00 9.59 7.82
C ARG A 34 -16.85 10.64 6.72
N ASN A 35 -15.87 11.54 6.84
CA ASN A 35 -15.57 12.53 5.81
C ASN A 35 -15.07 11.85 4.53
N PHE A 36 -14.25 10.79 4.64
CA PHE A 36 -13.81 10.03 3.48
C PHE A 36 -14.99 9.47 2.67
N TYR A 37 -16.00 8.87 3.33
CA TYR A 37 -17.20 8.39 2.65
C TYR A 37 -18.01 9.51 1.98
N ARG A 38 -18.13 10.66 2.63
CA ARG A 38 -18.79 11.83 2.06
C ARG A 38 -18.03 12.35 0.83
N ASP A 39 -16.71 12.44 0.94
CA ASP A 39 -15.87 12.98 -0.11
C ASP A 39 -15.84 12.02 -1.32
N ALA A 40 -15.87 10.71 -1.09
CA ALA A 40 -16.09 9.72 -2.16
C ALA A 40 -17.47 9.86 -2.83
N ALA A 41 -18.54 10.05 -2.04
CA ALA A 41 -19.88 10.21 -2.59
C ALA A 41 -20.09 11.52 -3.36
N ASN A 42 -19.27 12.55 -3.09
CA ASN A 42 -19.34 13.87 -3.70
C ASN A 42 -18.25 14.10 -4.76
N ASP A 43 -17.48 13.08 -5.13
CA ASP A 43 -16.37 13.17 -6.08
C ASP A 43 -15.35 14.27 -5.69
N SER A 44 -15.08 14.37 -4.39
CA SER A 44 -14.21 15.40 -3.79
C SER A 44 -13.10 14.79 -2.94
N LEU A 45 -12.68 13.56 -3.26
CA LEU A 45 -11.59 12.88 -2.56
C LEU A 45 -10.28 13.69 -2.69
N PRO A 46 -9.48 13.80 -1.61
CA PRO A 46 -8.13 14.34 -1.69
C PRO A 46 -7.26 13.55 -2.69
N ALA A 47 -6.22 14.22 -3.21
CA ALA A 47 -5.24 13.59 -4.10
C ALA A 47 -4.47 12.44 -3.43
N VAL A 48 -4.29 12.54 -2.10
CA VAL A 48 -3.73 11.51 -1.25
C VAL A 48 -4.61 11.41 0.00
N SER A 49 -5.13 10.20 0.27
CA SER A 49 -5.99 9.92 1.41
C SER A 49 -5.40 8.84 2.29
N TRP A 50 -5.57 9.03 3.59
CA TRP A 50 -5.09 8.17 4.66
C TRP A 50 -6.21 7.77 5.59
N VAL A 51 -6.49 6.48 5.64
CA VAL A 51 -7.54 5.94 6.49
C VAL A 51 -6.92 4.95 7.45
N ILE A 52 -6.97 5.29 8.74
CA ILE A 52 -6.50 4.45 9.83
C ILE A 52 -7.76 4.04 10.60
N PRO A 53 -7.98 2.73 10.84
CA PRO A 53 -9.17 2.23 11.50
C PRO A 53 -9.11 2.57 12.98
N SER A 54 -10.27 2.56 13.62
CA SER A 54 -10.34 2.49 15.08
C SER A 54 -10.01 1.06 15.55
N ASN A 55 -9.73 0.89 16.85
CA ASN A 55 -9.41 -0.41 17.45
C ASN A 55 -10.47 -1.46 17.10
N GLU A 56 -11.74 -1.06 17.15
CA GLU A 56 -12.89 -1.94 16.92
C GLU A 56 -12.97 -2.54 15.52
N VAL A 57 -12.34 -1.92 14.52
CA VAL A 57 -12.41 -2.31 13.10
C VAL A 57 -11.02 -2.50 12.48
N SER A 58 -9.98 -2.55 13.31
CA SER A 58 -8.56 -2.65 12.89
C SER A 58 -8.07 -4.08 12.62
N GLU A 59 -8.88 -5.08 12.97
CA GLU A 59 -8.48 -6.50 13.06
C GLU A 59 -7.47 -6.81 14.18
N HIS A 60 -6.94 -5.79 14.87
CA HIS A 60 -6.05 -6.00 16.00
C HIS A 60 -6.80 -6.70 17.15
N PRO A 61 -6.26 -7.78 17.75
CA PRO A 61 -6.89 -8.46 18.88
C PRO A 61 -7.24 -7.49 20.02
N PRO A 62 -8.43 -7.60 20.64
CA PRO A 62 -9.43 -8.66 20.47
C PRO A 62 -10.51 -8.37 19.39
N ALA A 63 -10.31 -7.40 18.50
CA ALA A 63 -11.27 -7.08 17.45
C ALA A 63 -11.47 -8.27 16.50
N LEU A 64 -12.69 -8.40 15.96
CA LEU A 64 -13.00 -9.45 15.01
C LEU A 64 -12.42 -9.12 13.64
N VAL A 65 -11.68 -10.06 13.05
CA VAL A 65 -11.19 -9.95 11.66
C VAL A 65 -12.33 -9.64 10.70
N SER A 66 -13.45 -10.37 10.80
CA SER A 66 -14.62 -10.13 9.95
C SER A 66 -15.19 -8.71 10.05
N ARG A 67 -15.00 -8.03 11.19
CA ARG A 67 -15.45 -6.65 11.36
C ARG A 67 -14.51 -5.66 10.65
N GLY A 68 -13.20 -5.91 10.68
CA GLY A 68 -12.24 -5.17 9.87
C GLY A 68 -12.45 -5.39 8.37
N GLU A 69 -12.57 -6.64 7.92
CA GLU A 69 -12.89 -6.97 6.52
C GLU A 69 -14.13 -6.23 6.01
N SER A 70 -15.22 -6.19 6.81
CA SER A 70 -16.43 -5.43 6.48
C SER A 70 -16.18 -3.92 6.35
N TYR A 71 -15.36 -3.36 7.24
CA TYR A 71 -15.01 -1.93 7.24
C TYR A 71 -14.19 -1.56 6.01
N VAL A 72 -13.14 -2.33 5.71
CA VAL A 72 -12.25 -2.15 4.56
C VAL A 72 -13.01 -2.28 3.25
N THR A 73 -13.86 -3.31 3.15
CA THR A 73 -14.76 -3.51 2.00
C THR A 73 -15.66 -2.30 1.78
N GLY A 74 -16.14 -1.68 2.87
CA GLY A 74 -16.94 -0.45 2.82
C GLY A 74 -16.21 0.72 2.19
N LEU A 75 -14.99 0.97 2.66
CA LEU A 75 -14.12 2.01 2.13
C LEU A 75 -13.86 1.79 0.64
N ILE A 76 -13.40 0.59 0.26
CA ILE A 76 -13.05 0.26 -1.14
C ILE A 76 -14.27 0.43 -2.04
N ASN A 77 -15.42 -0.08 -1.61
CA ASN A 77 -16.67 0.09 -2.34
C ASN A 77 -17.08 1.56 -2.49
N ALA A 78 -16.85 2.41 -1.49
CA ALA A 78 -17.18 3.83 -1.58
C ALA A 78 -16.39 4.50 -2.72
N VAL A 79 -15.10 4.18 -2.85
CA VAL A 79 -14.26 4.68 -3.94
C VAL A 79 -14.64 4.05 -5.27
N MET A 80 -14.85 2.74 -5.33
CA MET A 80 -15.28 2.09 -6.59
C MET A 80 -16.65 2.59 -7.08
N ARG A 81 -17.49 3.17 -6.20
CA ARG A 81 -18.77 3.77 -6.60
C ARG A 81 -18.66 5.22 -7.04
N SER A 82 -17.57 5.92 -6.68
CA SER A 82 -17.37 7.31 -7.08
C SER A 82 -16.95 7.42 -8.55
N SER A 83 -17.15 8.59 -9.15
CA SER A 83 -16.65 8.81 -10.51
C SER A 83 -15.11 8.89 -10.57
N GLU A 84 -14.49 9.19 -9.43
CA GLU A 84 -13.03 9.21 -9.22
C GLU A 84 -12.38 7.81 -9.25
N TRP A 85 -13.16 6.70 -9.22
CA TRP A 85 -12.60 5.33 -9.35
C TRP A 85 -11.71 5.19 -10.59
N SER A 86 -12.14 5.78 -11.71
CA SER A 86 -11.48 5.66 -13.01
C SER A 86 -10.05 6.25 -13.05
N SER A 87 -9.68 7.03 -12.03
CA SER A 87 -8.35 7.58 -11.83
C SER A 87 -7.73 7.18 -10.50
N SER A 88 -8.33 6.23 -9.77
CA SER A 88 -7.93 5.84 -8.41
C SER A 88 -6.94 4.67 -8.36
N ALA A 89 -6.10 4.67 -7.33
CA ALA A 89 -5.21 3.58 -6.96
C ALA A 89 -5.26 3.41 -5.45
N ILE A 90 -5.58 2.21 -5.02
CA ILE A 90 -5.77 1.80 -3.64
C ILE A 90 -4.60 0.91 -3.28
N PHE A 91 -3.89 1.26 -2.23
CA PHE A 91 -2.99 0.35 -1.55
C PHE A 91 -3.70 -0.14 -0.29
N LEU A 92 -3.60 -1.41 0.05
CA LEU A 92 -4.15 -1.99 1.27
C LEU A 92 -3.03 -2.80 1.93
N ALA A 93 -2.67 -2.40 3.16
CA ALA A 93 -1.59 -3.00 3.94
C ALA A 93 -1.96 -3.12 5.42
N TRP A 94 -1.24 -3.98 6.12
CA TRP A 94 -1.26 -4.11 7.59
C TRP A 94 0.01 -3.46 8.13
N ASP A 95 -0.06 -2.85 9.32
CA ASP A 95 1.04 -2.09 9.91
C ASP A 95 2.13 -2.94 10.54
N ASP A 96 1.75 -4.07 11.12
CA ASP A 96 2.66 -5.04 11.69
C ASP A 96 2.19 -6.48 11.45
N TRP A 97 3.05 -7.45 11.78
CA TRP A 97 2.82 -8.87 11.51
C TRP A 97 1.92 -9.56 12.55
N GLY A 98 1.38 -8.82 13.52
CA GLY A 98 0.44 -9.26 14.55
C GLY A 98 1.02 -10.26 15.57
N GLY A 99 2.34 -10.44 15.61
CA GLY A 99 2.97 -11.50 16.40
C GLY A 99 2.90 -12.90 15.75
N PHE A 100 2.37 -13.02 14.54
CA PHE A 100 2.25 -14.28 13.82
C PHE A 100 3.58 -14.73 13.20
N TYR A 101 3.73 -16.04 12.98
CA TYR A 101 4.93 -16.59 12.36
C TYR A 101 4.99 -16.27 10.85
N ASP A 102 6.13 -15.75 10.40
CA ASP A 102 6.50 -15.70 8.99
C ASP A 102 7.81 -16.47 8.78
N HIS A 103 7.88 -17.22 7.67
CA HIS A 103 9.03 -18.11 7.39
C HIS A 103 10.20 -17.39 6.71
N VAL A 104 10.00 -16.17 6.20
CA VAL A 104 11.03 -15.43 5.48
C VAL A 104 11.76 -14.51 6.45
N ALA A 105 13.07 -14.68 6.54
CA ALA A 105 13.91 -13.78 7.31
C ALA A 105 13.85 -12.36 6.73
N PRO A 106 13.62 -11.31 7.55
CA PRO A 106 13.60 -9.93 7.08
C PRO A 106 14.92 -9.52 6.38
N PRO A 107 14.85 -8.84 5.22
CA PRO A 107 16.03 -8.29 4.57
C PRO A 107 16.75 -7.24 5.45
N THR A 108 18.08 -7.30 5.49
CA THR A 108 18.91 -6.27 6.11
C THR A 108 19.33 -5.26 5.05
N ILE A 109 18.68 -4.09 5.02
CA ILE A 109 18.96 -3.03 4.03
C ILE A 109 19.77 -1.87 4.61
N ASP A 110 19.81 -1.74 5.94
CA ASP A 110 20.56 -0.74 6.70
C ASP A 110 20.81 -1.26 8.14
N VAL A 111 21.19 -0.37 9.06
CA VAL A 111 21.46 -0.71 10.47
C VAL A 111 20.24 -1.27 11.22
N ASN A 112 19.03 -0.90 10.82
CA ASN A 112 17.78 -1.37 11.43
C ASN A 112 17.18 -2.55 10.65
N GLY A 113 17.48 -2.64 9.34
CA GLY A 113 16.85 -3.60 8.43
C GLY A 113 15.38 -3.30 8.18
N LEU A 114 14.73 -4.25 7.49
CA LEU A 114 13.27 -4.32 7.37
C LEU A 114 12.67 -5.18 8.49
N GLY A 115 11.37 -5.01 8.71
CA GLY A 115 10.59 -5.84 9.63
C GLY A 115 10.11 -7.15 9.00
N LEU A 116 9.35 -7.94 9.78
CA LEU A 116 8.64 -9.10 9.27
C LEU A 116 7.62 -8.67 8.20
N ARG A 117 7.36 -9.58 7.26
CA ARG A 117 6.45 -9.31 6.14
C ARG A 117 5.02 -9.13 6.64
N VAL A 118 4.32 -8.25 5.95
CA VAL A 118 2.87 -8.02 6.07
C VAL A 118 2.26 -8.18 4.68
N PRO A 119 0.95 -8.49 4.56
CA PRO A 119 0.30 -8.49 3.27
C PRO A 119 0.25 -7.06 2.68
N GLY A 120 0.35 -6.97 1.35
CA GLY A 120 0.19 -5.74 0.59
C GLY A 120 -0.64 -6.02 -0.67
N ILE A 121 -1.62 -5.17 -0.95
CA ILE A 121 -2.54 -5.32 -2.07
C ILE A 121 -2.66 -4.00 -2.83
N VAL A 122 -2.55 -4.06 -4.17
CA VAL A 122 -2.84 -2.95 -5.07
C VAL A 122 -4.19 -3.18 -5.74
N ILE A 123 -5.10 -2.20 -5.68
CA ILE A 123 -6.42 -2.26 -6.28
C ILE A 123 -6.63 -0.99 -7.11
N SER A 124 -6.81 -1.13 -8.41
CA SER A 124 -6.98 0.00 -9.33
C SER A 124 -7.62 -0.48 -10.64
N PRO A 125 -8.31 0.38 -11.40
CA PRO A 125 -8.65 0.07 -12.79
C PRO A 125 -7.43 -0.33 -13.63
N TYR A 126 -6.24 0.15 -13.26
CA TYR A 126 -4.98 -0.10 -13.97
C TYR A 126 -4.09 -1.15 -13.30
N ALA A 127 -4.45 -1.70 -12.15
CA ALA A 127 -3.65 -2.73 -11.49
C ALA A 127 -3.58 -4.00 -12.37
N LYS A 128 -2.41 -4.62 -12.51
CA LYS A 128 -2.26 -5.91 -13.21
C LYS A 128 -3.22 -6.94 -12.60
N LEU A 129 -3.91 -7.70 -13.47
CA LEU A 129 -4.96 -8.62 -13.03
C LEU A 129 -4.37 -9.99 -12.71
N GLY A 130 -4.68 -10.52 -11.53
CA GLY A 130 -4.23 -11.84 -11.09
C GLY A 130 -2.72 -11.97 -10.94
N ASP A 131 -2.02 -10.84 -10.77
CA ASP A 131 -0.57 -10.80 -10.62
C ASP A 131 -0.18 -10.85 -9.15
N VAL A 132 0.95 -11.50 -8.87
CA VAL A 132 1.59 -11.51 -7.55
C VAL A 132 2.99 -10.98 -7.74
N ASP A 133 3.20 -9.73 -7.34
CA ASP A 133 4.54 -9.16 -7.38
C ASP A 133 5.44 -9.76 -6.30
N HIS A 134 6.67 -10.06 -6.68
CA HIS A 134 7.70 -10.67 -5.85
C HIS A 134 8.88 -9.73 -5.55
N GLN A 135 8.80 -8.46 -5.99
CA GLN A 135 9.74 -7.43 -5.57
C GLN A 135 9.69 -7.22 -4.05
N VAL A 136 10.78 -6.69 -3.48
CA VAL A 136 10.85 -6.35 -2.06
C VAL A 136 10.26 -4.95 -1.86
N TYR A 137 9.29 -4.81 -0.97
CA TYR A 137 8.70 -3.53 -0.62
C TYR A 137 8.83 -3.25 0.87
N SER A 138 8.78 -1.97 1.23
CA SER A 138 8.60 -1.49 2.60
C SER A 138 7.48 -0.44 2.61
N PHE A 139 7.13 0.05 3.80
CA PHE A 139 6.19 1.17 3.91
C PHE A 139 6.70 2.43 3.19
N ASP A 140 8.02 2.61 3.07
CA ASP A 140 8.63 3.70 2.29
C ASP A 140 8.31 3.61 0.78
N SER A 141 7.97 2.42 0.27
CA SER A 141 7.61 2.23 -1.14
C SER A 141 6.33 2.99 -1.55
N TYR A 142 5.38 3.15 -0.62
CA TYR A 142 4.17 3.96 -0.88
C TYR A 142 4.50 5.46 -0.94
N LEU A 143 5.43 5.92 -0.10
CA LEU A 143 5.95 7.29 -0.14
C LEU A 143 6.67 7.56 -1.45
N ARG A 144 7.56 6.64 -1.85
CA ARG A 144 8.26 6.71 -3.12
C ARG A 144 7.28 6.83 -4.29
N PHE A 145 6.23 6.00 -4.34
CA PHE A 145 5.21 6.06 -5.39
C PHE A 145 4.54 7.44 -5.49
N ILE A 146 4.24 8.05 -4.34
CA ILE A 146 3.63 9.40 -4.28
C ILE A 146 4.60 10.48 -4.72
N GLU A 147 5.86 10.39 -4.31
CA GLU A 147 6.89 11.33 -4.74
C GLU A 147 7.12 11.21 -6.25
N ASP A 148 7.12 10.00 -6.79
CA ASP A 148 7.21 9.74 -8.23
C ASP A 148 6.06 10.39 -8.99
N ASP A 149 4.82 10.23 -8.51
CA ASP A 149 3.64 10.75 -9.19
C ASP A 149 3.42 12.27 -9.00
N PHE A 150 3.47 12.77 -7.76
CA PHE A 150 3.09 14.14 -7.42
C PHE A 150 4.27 15.11 -7.37
N LEU A 151 5.49 14.61 -7.12
CA LEU A 151 6.71 15.42 -7.03
C LEU A 151 7.68 15.15 -8.19
N GLY A 152 7.24 14.42 -9.22
CA GLY A 152 8.04 14.10 -10.40
C GLY A 152 9.30 13.31 -10.09
N GLY A 153 9.25 12.46 -9.07
CA GLY A 153 10.37 11.64 -8.60
C GLY A 153 11.34 12.33 -7.66
N SER A 154 11.01 13.54 -7.21
CA SER A 154 11.81 14.23 -6.19
C SER A 154 11.57 13.61 -4.82
N ARG A 155 12.59 13.00 -4.24
CA ARG A 155 12.54 12.47 -2.87
C ARG A 155 12.54 13.60 -1.85
N LEU A 156 11.72 13.47 -0.81
CA LEU A 156 11.80 14.33 0.37
C LEU A 156 13.07 13.98 1.16
N ASP A 157 14.18 14.61 0.80
CA ASP A 157 15.47 14.41 1.47
C ASP A 157 15.58 15.36 2.68
N PRO A 158 15.68 14.84 3.90
CA PRO A 158 15.79 15.64 5.12
C PRO A 158 17.01 16.56 5.16
N LYS A 159 18.08 16.25 4.42
CA LYS A 159 19.24 17.15 4.29
C LYS A 159 18.92 18.41 3.49
N THR A 160 17.87 18.35 2.66
CA THR A 160 17.45 19.43 1.77
C THR A 160 16.10 20.04 2.13
N ASP A 161 15.27 19.36 2.95
CA ASP A 161 13.95 19.82 3.38
C ASP A 161 13.99 21.02 4.35
N GLY A 162 15.19 21.47 4.75
CA GLY A 162 15.35 22.55 5.73
C GLY A 162 14.85 22.20 7.13
N ARG A 163 14.45 20.94 7.36
CA ARG A 163 14.01 20.37 8.63
C ARG A 163 15.04 19.36 9.11
N PRO A 164 15.59 19.51 10.33
CA PRO A 164 16.47 18.50 10.90
C PRO A 164 15.72 17.17 11.06
N ASP A 165 16.13 16.15 10.32
CA ASP A 165 15.66 14.78 10.49
C ASP A 165 16.89 13.86 10.64
N PRO A 166 16.96 13.08 11.74
CA PRO A 166 18.12 12.27 12.09
C PRO A 166 18.22 10.95 11.33
N ARG A 167 17.29 10.64 10.40
CA ARG A 167 17.36 9.43 9.59
C ARG A 167 18.72 9.38 8.85
N PRO A 168 19.40 8.23 8.88
CA PRO A 168 20.74 8.11 8.29
C PRO A 168 20.70 8.18 6.74
N ASP A 169 19.56 7.84 6.15
CA ASP A 169 19.33 7.71 4.73
C ASP A 169 17.87 8.05 4.34
N VAL A 170 17.63 8.08 3.02
CA VAL A 170 16.31 8.20 2.40
C VAL A 170 15.94 6.81 1.89
N ARG A 171 15.18 6.04 2.67
CA ARG A 171 14.87 4.63 2.38
C ARG A 171 14.08 4.47 1.08
N GLU A 172 13.31 5.48 0.69
CA GLU A 172 12.60 5.61 -0.57
C GLU A 172 13.55 5.53 -1.79
N ALA A 173 14.85 5.79 -1.61
CA ALA A 173 15.89 5.68 -2.64
C ALA A 173 16.69 4.35 -2.58
N SER A 174 16.36 3.44 -1.66
CA SER A 174 17.05 2.15 -1.55
C SER A 174 16.86 1.32 -2.81
N SER A 175 17.96 0.85 -3.41
CA SER A 175 17.93 0.00 -4.61
C SER A 175 17.42 -1.42 -4.36
N VAL A 176 17.25 -1.80 -3.09
CA VAL A 176 16.64 -3.09 -2.73
C VAL A 176 15.12 -3.04 -2.89
N LEU A 177 14.52 -1.85 -2.75
CA LEU A 177 13.08 -1.69 -2.85
C LEU A 177 12.64 -1.69 -4.32
N GLY A 178 11.56 -2.43 -4.58
CA GLY A 178 10.84 -2.44 -5.84
C GLY A 178 10.17 -1.11 -6.15
N ASP A 179 9.50 -1.09 -7.28
CA ASP A 179 8.76 0.07 -7.75
C ASP A 179 7.28 -0.28 -7.95
N LEU A 180 6.41 0.26 -7.10
CA LEU A 180 4.96 0.02 -7.15
C LEU A 180 4.33 0.50 -8.46
N ALA A 181 4.98 1.40 -9.21
CA ALA A 181 4.50 1.77 -10.54
C ALA A 181 4.48 0.56 -11.50
N ASN A 182 5.31 -0.46 -11.25
CA ASN A 182 5.31 -1.70 -12.02
C ASN A 182 4.07 -2.58 -11.76
N ASP A 183 3.26 -2.31 -10.74
CA ASP A 183 2.02 -3.07 -10.48
C ASP A 183 0.85 -2.61 -11.36
N PHE A 184 1.06 -1.58 -12.16
CA PHE A 184 0.07 -1.02 -13.06
C PHE A 184 0.37 -1.35 -14.52
N ASP A 185 -0.69 -1.60 -15.28
CA ASP A 185 -0.69 -1.67 -16.74
C ASP A 185 -1.61 -0.56 -17.26
N PHE A 186 -1.00 0.54 -17.72
CA PHE A 186 -1.71 1.67 -18.33
C PHE A 186 -1.93 1.50 -19.84
N SER A 187 -1.41 0.42 -20.43
CA SER A 187 -1.59 0.15 -21.87
C SER A 187 -2.95 -0.48 -22.19
N ARG A 188 -3.58 -1.08 -21.19
CA ARG A 188 -4.92 -1.65 -21.29
C ARG A 188 -6.02 -0.63 -20.93
N PRO A 189 -7.26 -0.84 -21.38
CA PRO A 189 -8.40 -0.09 -20.87
C PRO A 189 -8.55 -0.22 -19.35
N ALA A 190 -9.01 0.85 -18.72
CA ALA A 190 -9.33 0.86 -17.30
C ALA A 190 -10.35 -0.24 -16.97
N GLY A 191 -10.04 -1.05 -15.96
CA GLY A 191 -10.94 -2.07 -15.43
C GLY A 191 -12.22 -1.47 -14.84
N GLY A 192 -13.28 -2.28 -14.83
CA GLY A 192 -14.55 -1.92 -14.21
C GLY A 192 -14.49 -1.87 -12.68
N THR A 193 -15.66 -1.70 -12.07
CA THR A 193 -15.83 -1.75 -10.62
C THR A 193 -16.13 -3.18 -10.18
N PHE A 194 -15.66 -3.57 -9.00
CA PHE A 194 -15.96 -4.87 -8.40
C PHE A 194 -16.49 -4.68 -6.98
N ILE A 195 -17.79 -4.41 -6.89
CA ILE A 195 -18.43 -4.12 -5.62
C ILE A 195 -18.67 -5.41 -4.83
N LEU A 196 -18.06 -5.49 -3.65
CA LEU A 196 -18.17 -6.64 -2.75
C LEU A 196 -19.27 -6.45 -1.70
N SER A 197 -19.85 -7.55 -1.22
CA SER A 197 -20.71 -7.48 -0.02
C SER A 197 -19.84 -7.22 1.20
N GLN A 198 -20.18 -6.24 2.03
CA GLN A 198 -19.50 -6.02 3.32
C GLN A 198 -19.73 -7.17 4.30
N HIS A 199 -20.81 -7.93 4.12
CA HIS A 199 -21.13 -9.09 4.94
C HIS A 199 -21.32 -10.30 4.01
N PRO A 200 -20.21 -10.86 3.48
CA PRO A 200 -20.31 -12.04 2.64
C PRO A 200 -20.93 -13.17 3.46
N ARG A 201 -21.78 -13.98 2.82
CA ARG A 201 -22.26 -15.21 3.45
C ARG A 201 -21.04 -16.08 3.71
N ARG A 202 -20.98 -16.70 4.89
CA ARG A 202 -20.04 -17.80 5.09
C ARG A 202 -20.46 -18.90 4.14
N ASP A 203 -19.71 -19.12 3.08
CA ASP A 203 -19.84 -20.35 2.32
C ASP A 203 -19.40 -21.48 3.23
N THR A 204 -20.38 -22.10 3.91
CA THR A 204 -20.24 -23.45 4.44
C THR A 204 -20.26 -24.43 3.26
N THR A 205 -19.41 -24.24 2.27
CA THR A 205 -19.03 -25.36 1.42
C THR A 205 -18.16 -26.20 2.33
N THR A 206 -18.74 -27.28 2.85
CA THR A 206 -17.97 -28.44 3.31
C THR A 206 -16.77 -28.56 2.38
N GLY A 207 -15.56 -28.39 2.92
CA GLY A 207 -14.33 -28.63 2.16
C GLY A 207 -14.45 -29.97 1.44
N PRO A 208 -13.75 -30.18 0.31
CA PRO A 208 -13.85 -31.41 -0.45
C PRO A 208 -13.81 -32.57 0.55
N ALA A 209 -14.91 -33.32 0.61
CA ALA A 209 -15.04 -34.43 1.54
C ALA A 209 -13.76 -35.24 1.38
N SER A 210 -12.98 -35.38 2.46
CA SER A 210 -11.84 -36.27 2.44
C SER A 210 -12.41 -37.65 2.14
N SER A 211 -12.35 -38.05 0.87
CA SER A 211 -12.62 -39.42 0.49
C SER A 211 -11.51 -40.23 1.12
N SER A 212 -11.76 -40.73 2.32
CA SER A 212 -10.91 -41.73 2.96
C SER A 212 -10.71 -42.86 1.96
N PRO A 213 -9.47 -43.17 1.54
CA PRO A 213 -9.25 -44.34 0.73
C PRO A 213 -9.49 -45.55 1.63
N SER A 214 -10.58 -46.26 1.39
CA SER A 214 -10.74 -47.66 1.78
C SER A 214 -9.66 -48.47 1.06
N GLY A 215 -8.49 -48.62 1.69
CA GLY A 215 -7.32 -49.25 1.07
C GLY A 215 -6.50 -50.01 2.10
N THR A 216 -6.81 -51.30 2.18
CA THR A 216 -6.06 -52.42 2.77
C THR A 216 -4.60 -52.17 3.18
N THR A 217 -4.31 -52.51 4.42
CA THR A 217 -2.97 -52.71 4.99
C THR A 217 -2.16 -53.73 4.17
N SER A 218 -1.01 -53.32 3.67
CA SER A 218 0.15 -54.21 3.50
C SER A 218 1.41 -53.41 3.80
N GLY A 219 2.17 -53.89 4.79
CA GLY A 219 3.37 -53.22 5.27
C GLY A 219 4.58 -53.52 4.39
N ALA A 220 5.45 -52.54 4.25
CA ALA A 220 6.88 -52.75 4.04
C ALA A 220 7.64 -51.48 4.44
N SER A 221 8.50 -51.64 5.43
CA SER A 221 9.51 -50.69 5.89
C SER A 221 10.56 -50.40 4.81
N GLY A 222 10.87 -49.12 4.60
CA GLY A 222 12.02 -48.71 3.79
C GLY A 222 12.41 -47.26 4.08
N SER A 223 13.51 -47.06 4.80
CA SER A 223 14.15 -45.76 5.05
C SER A 223 14.61 -45.10 3.74
N PRO A 224 14.54 -43.76 3.61
CA PRO A 224 15.15 -43.09 2.47
C PRO A 224 16.60 -42.68 2.78
N ALA A 225 17.50 -43.12 1.91
CA ALA A 225 18.88 -42.67 1.84
C ALA A 225 18.99 -41.28 1.19
N ALA A 226 19.92 -40.48 1.70
CA ALA A 226 20.29 -39.16 1.21
C ALA A 226 21.10 -39.21 -0.10
N SER A 227 20.97 -38.16 -0.93
CA SER A 227 22.00 -37.70 -1.89
C SER A 227 21.60 -36.38 -2.59
N PRO A 228 22.55 -35.62 -3.18
CA PRO A 228 22.80 -34.25 -2.76
C PRO A 228 22.54 -33.13 -3.79
N SER A 229 22.70 -31.92 -3.26
CA SER A 229 22.82 -30.58 -3.87
C SER A 229 23.39 -30.49 -5.29
N ARG A 230 22.74 -29.68 -6.13
CA ARG A 230 23.34 -29.01 -7.29
C ARG A 230 23.01 -27.52 -7.27
N SER A 231 24.05 -26.69 -7.22
CA SER A 231 24.00 -25.24 -7.49
C SER A 231 23.61 -24.95 -8.95
N PRO A 232 22.99 -23.81 -9.25
CA PRO A 232 23.06 -23.21 -10.57
C PRO A 232 24.03 -22.02 -10.61
N ARG A 233 24.60 -21.91 -11.80
CA ARG A 233 25.68 -21.05 -12.27
C ARG A 233 25.11 -19.72 -12.76
N ALA A 234 25.89 -18.65 -12.57
CA ALA A 234 25.63 -17.30 -13.05
C ALA A 234 25.49 -17.23 -14.59
N GLY A 235 24.51 -16.47 -15.06
CA GLY A 235 24.32 -16.06 -16.45
C GLY A 235 24.28 -14.53 -16.54
N SER A 236 25.05 -13.99 -17.49
CA SER A 236 25.33 -12.56 -17.66
C SER A 236 24.13 -11.75 -18.16
N ALA A 237 23.87 -10.59 -17.53
CA ALA A 237 22.95 -9.58 -18.05
C ALA A 237 23.68 -8.63 -19.02
N GLY A 238 23.07 -8.42 -20.19
CA GLY A 238 23.52 -7.49 -21.23
C GLY A 238 23.20 -6.03 -20.91
N SER A 239 23.99 -5.15 -21.52
CA SER A 239 23.95 -3.69 -21.40
C SER A 239 22.63 -3.05 -21.87
N PRO A 240 22.18 -1.92 -21.26
CA PRO A 240 21.08 -1.12 -21.79
C PRO A 240 21.57 -0.11 -22.84
N SER A 241 20.76 0.10 -23.87
CA SER A 241 20.91 1.18 -24.87
C SER A 241 20.12 2.44 -24.45
N PRO A 242 20.51 3.64 -24.94
CA PRO A 242 20.21 4.91 -24.28
C PRO A 242 18.85 5.53 -24.66
N GLY A 243 18.34 6.35 -23.73
CA GLY A 243 17.05 7.02 -23.79
C GLY A 243 16.91 8.11 -24.85
N LEU A 244 15.68 8.24 -25.35
CA LEU A 244 15.23 9.39 -26.11
C LEU A 244 14.99 10.58 -25.19
N ALA A 245 15.71 11.68 -25.44
CA ALA A 245 15.39 13.02 -24.96
C ALA A 245 14.47 13.72 -25.97
N LEU A 246 13.52 14.53 -25.49
CA LEU A 246 12.78 15.64 -26.16
C LEU A 246 11.74 16.14 -25.13
N GLY A 247 11.43 17.42 -24.91
CA GLY A 247 11.82 18.72 -25.44
C GLY A 247 11.19 19.80 -24.53
N ARG A 248 11.78 21.00 -24.51
CA ARG A 248 11.35 22.13 -23.65
C ARG A 248 9.93 22.64 -24.00
N PRO A 249 9.06 22.97 -23.02
CA PRO A 249 7.84 23.72 -23.30
C PRO A 249 8.11 25.23 -23.38
N SER A 250 7.56 25.81 -24.44
CA SER A 250 7.45 27.25 -24.72
C SER A 250 6.54 27.98 -23.72
N THR A 251 6.98 29.14 -23.26
CA THR A 251 6.23 30.07 -22.41
C THR A 251 5.00 30.66 -23.12
N LYS A 252 3.80 30.49 -22.54
CA LYS A 252 2.71 31.45 -22.68
C LYS A 252 2.26 31.92 -21.30
N ARG A 253 2.22 33.25 -21.19
CA ARG A 253 2.06 34.08 -20.00
C ARG A 253 0.57 34.18 -19.62
N GLY A 254 0.27 34.03 -18.33
CA GLY A 254 -0.89 34.68 -17.70
C GLY A 254 -1.98 33.76 -17.15
N SER A 255 -1.75 33.18 -15.96
CA SER A 255 -2.71 33.28 -14.85
C SER A 255 -2.01 32.92 -13.55
N ARG A 256 -2.38 33.60 -12.46
CA ARG A 256 -1.70 33.65 -11.16
C ARG A 256 -1.42 32.25 -10.59
N THR A 257 -0.14 31.89 -10.46
CA THR A 257 0.31 30.72 -9.70
C THR A 257 0.46 31.12 -8.25
N LEU A 258 -0.55 30.83 -7.43
CA LEU A 258 -0.33 30.60 -6.01
C LEU A 258 0.30 29.22 -5.89
N LEU A 259 1.60 29.21 -5.60
CA LEU A 259 2.35 28.00 -5.27
C LEU A 259 2.09 27.71 -3.79
N GLU A 260 1.01 27.01 -3.48
CA GLU A 260 0.90 26.30 -2.21
C GLU A 260 1.45 24.89 -2.43
N ILE A 261 2.67 24.65 -1.97
CA ILE A 261 3.19 23.30 -1.75
C ILE A 261 2.63 22.90 -0.38
N GLY A 262 1.59 22.08 -0.37
CA GLY A 262 0.98 21.53 0.83
C GLY A 262 0.71 20.04 0.67
N ALA A 263 0.92 19.30 1.77
CA ALA A 263 0.73 17.86 2.01
C ALA A 263 1.83 16.93 1.47
N GLY A 264 2.40 15.96 2.20
CA GLY A 264 2.00 15.35 3.47
C GLY A 264 1.63 13.86 3.29
N VAL A 265 2.65 13.00 3.11
CA VAL A 265 2.87 11.57 3.48
C VAL A 265 1.73 10.54 3.22
N ALA A 266 2.04 9.36 2.58
CA ALA A 266 1.17 8.16 2.51
C ALA A 266 1.72 6.74 2.88
N VAL A 267 1.12 6.00 3.84
CA VAL A 267 1.02 4.56 4.19
C VAL A 267 -0.18 4.31 5.14
N LEU A 268 -0.89 3.19 4.96
CA LEU A 268 -2.03 2.76 5.77
C LEU A 268 -1.61 1.91 6.98
N PHE A 269 -2.16 2.22 8.15
CA PHE A 269 -2.15 1.32 9.31
C PHE A 269 -3.52 0.64 9.36
N GLY A 270 -3.55 -0.69 9.48
CA GLY A 270 -4.78 -1.48 9.59
C GLY A 270 -5.78 -1.28 8.44
N ALA A 271 -5.47 -1.80 7.27
CA ALA A 271 -6.39 -1.88 6.14
C ALA A 271 -7.20 -0.59 5.81
N GLY A 272 -6.63 0.25 4.95
CA GLY A 272 -7.39 1.35 4.39
C GLY A 272 -7.01 1.62 2.95
N LEU A 273 -7.28 2.83 2.48
CA LEU A 273 -7.59 3.11 1.10
C LEU A 273 -6.94 4.42 0.62
N VAL A 274 -6.14 4.34 -0.43
CA VAL A 274 -5.66 5.50 -1.19
C VAL A 274 -6.64 5.78 -2.34
N THR A 275 -6.92 7.06 -2.58
CA THR A 275 -7.77 7.53 -3.69
C THR A 275 -6.97 8.48 -4.53
N TRP A 276 -7.01 8.33 -5.86
CA TRP A 276 -5.99 8.87 -6.74
C TRP A 276 -6.58 9.66 -7.91
N ARG A 277 -5.75 10.54 -8.48
CA ARG A 277 -6.02 11.27 -9.72
C ARG A 277 -4.79 11.29 -10.63
N LEU A 278 -4.68 10.23 -11.43
CA LEU A 278 -3.75 10.03 -12.53
C LEU A 278 -3.62 11.25 -13.47
N ARG A 279 -2.46 11.92 -13.51
CA ARG A 279 -2.19 12.98 -14.48
C ARG A 279 -1.85 12.35 -15.84
N ARG A 280 -2.79 12.37 -16.80
CA ARG A 280 -2.49 11.96 -18.19
C ARG A 280 -1.39 12.84 -18.77
N GLY A 281 -0.23 12.25 -19.07
CA GLY A 281 0.72 12.82 -20.01
C GLY A 281 0.14 12.78 -21.42
N SER A 282 0.05 13.94 -22.06
CA SER A 282 -0.15 14.08 -23.51
C SER A 282 1.17 14.04 -24.24
#